data_AF-A0A7V9AJB8-F1
#
_entry.id   AF-A0A7V9AJB8-F1
#
_cell.length_a   1.000
_cell.length_b   1.000
_cell.length_c   1.000
_cell.angle_alpha   90.00
_cell.angle_beta   90.00
_cell.angle_gamma   90.00
#
_symmetry.space_group_name_H-M   'P 1'
#
loop_
_entity.id
_entity.type
_entity.pdbx_description
1 polymer ?
#
loop_
_entity_poly.entity_id
_entity_poly.type
_entity_poly.pdbx_seq_one_letter_code
_entity_poly.pdbx_strand_id
1 'polypeptide(L)'
;MTRNQTIGLVIGGFVLAFLIGFIPSWTRSRAHIRELREVRAEQEQTRFELEMARLQGRLGAALAESNRSNYERARQLMTGFFSELQQNLGQVQDPAARQELQTILQQRDEIITMLSRAEPESTQRLMLLYTRYFAAMDPVGREAPTALTPSPPQG
;
A
#
# COMPACT_ATOMS: atom_id res chain seq x y z
N MET A 1 -65.04 -32.49 8.59
CA MET A 1 -63.83 -31.77 9.04
C MET A 1 -64.28 -30.56 9.83
N THR A 2 -63.93 -30.47 11.11
CA THR A 2 -64.39 -29.37 11.98
C THR A 2 -63.55 -28.12 11.66
N ARG A 3 -64.19 -26.95 11.60
CA ARG A 3 -63.60 -25.65 11.22
C ARG A 3 -62.26 -25.35 11.92
N ASN A 4 -62.06 -25.90 13.11
CA ASN A 4 -60.85 -25.73 13.93
C ASN A 4 -59.65 -26.51 13.38
N GLN A 5 -59.85 -27.64 12.70
CA GLN A 5 -58.76 -28.40 12.06
C GLN A 5 -58.19 -27.66 10.84
N THR A 6 -59.06 -27.00 10.07
CA THR A 6 -58.65 -26.20 8.91
C THR A 6 -57.85 -24.96 9.35
N ILE A 7 -58.25 -24.30 10.44
CA ILE A 7 -57.54 -23.15 11.00
C ILE A 7 -56.15 -23.56 11.49
N GLY A 8 -56.01 -24.71 12.16
CA GLY A 8 -54.71 -25.21 12.60
C GLY A 8 -53.75 -25.49 11.45
N LEU A 9 -54.26 -26.01 10.33
CA LEU A 9 -53.46 -26.34 9.15
C LEU A 9 -52.98 -25.07 8.41
N VAL A 10 -53.85 -24.06 8.31
CA VAL A 10 -53.49 -22.76 7.72
C VAL A 10 -52.45 -22.02 8.57
N ILE A 11 -52.63 -21.99 9.90
CA ILE A 11 -51.66 -21.36 10.81
C ILE A 11 -50.32 -22.10 10.76
N GLY A 12 -50.34 -23.44 10.78
CA GLY A 12 -49.12 -24.25 10.66
C GLY A 12 -48.38 -24.00 9.36
N GLY A 13 -49.09 -23.88 8.23
CA GLY A 13 -48.52 -23.54 6.93
C GLY A 13 -47.88 -22.16 6.90
N PHE A 14 -48.52 -21.15 7.50
CA PHE A 14 -47.97 -19.79 7.60
C PHE A 14 -46.70 -19.72 8.45
N VAL A 15 -46.68 -20.43 9.59
CA VAL A 15 -45.49 -20.49 10.46
C VAL A 15 -44.34 -21.20 9.74
N LEU A 16 -44.63 -22.28 9.01
CA LEU A 16 -43.60 -23.02 8.26
C LEU A 16 -43.03 -22.17 7.11
N ALA A 17 -43.89 -21.45 6.37
CA ALA A 17 -43.45 -20.53 5.32
C ALA A 17 -42.64 -19.35 5.88
N PHE A 18 -43.04 -18.81 7.04
CA PHE A 18 -42.32 -17.76 7.75
C PHE A 18 -40.94 -18.23 8.20
N LEU A 19 -40.81 -19.44 8.76
CA LEU A 19 -39.53 -20.00 9.17
C LEU A 19 -38.60 -20.32 7.98
N ILE A 20 -39.14 -20.84 6.88
CA ILE A 20 -38.38 -21.09 5.65
C ILE A 20 -37.89 -19.79 5.01
N GLY A 21 -38.64 -18.69 5.12
CA GLY A 21 -38.21 -17.37 4.64
C GLY A 21 -37.27 -16.62 5.60
N PHE A 22 -37.37 -16.87 6.91
CA PHE A 22 -36.64 -16.13 7.95
C PHE A 22 -35.27 -16.73 8.31
N ILE A 23 -35.08 -18.05 8.15
CA ILE A 23 -33.79 -18.71 8.46
C ILE A 23 -32.66 -18.40 7.44
N PRO A 24 -32.91 -18.30 6.10
CA PRO A 24 -31.86 -17.99 5.13
C PRO A 24 -31.32 -16.56 5.22
N SER A 25 -32.07 -15.63 5.83
CA SER A 25 -31.67 -14.23 5.97
C SER A 25 -30.71 -14.01 7.15
N TRP A 26 -30.72 -14.89 8.16
CA TRP A 26 -29.83 -14.75 9.32
C TRP A 26 -28.40 -15.29 9.04
N THR A 27 -28.25 -16.25 8.12
CA THR A 27 -26.94 -16.81 7.75
C THR A 27 -26.19 -15.96 6.70
N ARG A 28 -26.88 -15.15 5.90
CA ARG A 28 -26.24 -14.23 4.92
C ARG A 28 -25.62 -12.98 5.55
N SER A 29 -26.03 -12.60 6.76
CA SER A 29 -25.48 -11.42 7.45
C SER A 29 -24.06 -11.62 8.00
N ARG A 30 -23.54 -12.86 8.03
CA ARG A 30 -22.13 -13.14 8.40
C ARG A 30 -21.18 -13.24 7.20
N ALA A 31 -21.70 -13.45 5.98
CA ALA A 31 -20.89 -13.53 4.77
C ALA A 31 -20.42 -12.14 4.28
N HIS A 32 -21.28 -11.12 4.37
CA HIS A 32 -20.92 -9.76 3.98
C HIS A 32 -19.87 -9.10 4.89
N ILE A 33 -19.71 -9.54 6.14
CA ILE A 33 -18.62 -9.02 7.00
C ILE A 33 -17.24 -9.50 6.51
N ARG A 34 -17.16 -10.66 5.84
CA ARG A 34 -15.89 -11.17 5.29
C ARG A 34 -15.53 -10.45 3.98
N GLU A 35 -16.48 -10.34 3.05
CA GLU A 35 -16.30 -9.57 1.81
C GLU A 35 -15.95 -8.10 2.09
N LEU A 36 -16.63 -7.46 3.05
CA LEU A 36 -16.33 -6.06 3.40
C LEU A 36 -14.96 -5.89 4.06
N ARG A 37 -14.38 -6.92 4.69
CA ARG A 37 -13.03 -6.86 5.26
C ARG A 37 -11.96 -7.05 4.19
N GLU A 38 -12.17 -7.98 3.27
CA GLU A 38 -11.25 -8.22 2.15
C GLU A 38 -11.18 -7.00 1.22
N VAL A 39 -12.34 -6.43 0.85
CA VAL A 39 -12.39 -5.22 0.01
C VAL A 39 -11.73 -4.01 0.71
N ARG A 40 -11.85 -3.87 2.04
CA ARG A 40 -11.18 -2.79 2.77
C ARG A 40 -9.67 -3.00 2.82
N ALA A 41 -9.20 -4.21 3.04
CA ALA A 41 -7.78 -4.52 3.06
C ALA A 41 -7.12 -4.28 1.69
N GLU A 42 -7.76 -4.68 0.59
CA GLU A 42 -7.29 -4.40 -0.78
C GLU A 42 -7.26 -2.90 -1.09
N GLN A 43 -8.28 -2.15 -0.64
CA GLN A 43 -8.32 -0.70 -0.81
C GLN A 43 -7.21 0.02 -0.02
N GLU A 44 -6.93 -0.42 1.20
CA GLU A 44 -5.85 0.13 2.02
C GLU A 44 -4.47 -0.14 1.41
N GLN A 45 -4.24 -1.35 0.89
CA GLN A 45 -3.00 -1.69 0.17
C GLN A 45 -2.82 -0.85 -1.10
N THR A 46 -3.86 -0.75 -1.93
CA THR A 46 -3.82 0.03 -3.18
C THR A 46 -3.53 1.51 -2.91
N ARG A 47 -4.10 2.07 -1.83
CA ARG A 47 -3.84 3.46 -1.44
C ARG A 47 -2.40 3.66 -0.99
N PHE A 48 -1.88 2.75 -0.19
CA PHE A 48 -0.49 2.81 0.27
C PHE A 48 0.50 2.73 -0.91
N GLU A 49 0.29 1.79 -1.84
CA GLU A 49 1.10 1.68 -3.07
C GLU A 49 1.08 2.96 -3.90
N LEU A 50 -0.10 3.57 -4.05
CA LEU A 50 -0.24 4.85 -4.74
C LEU A 50 0.52 5.98 -4.05
N GLU A 51 0.49 6.04 -2.71
CA GLU A 51 1.25 7.03 -1.95
C GLU A 51 2.76 6.84 -2.11
N MET A 52 3.25 5.61 -2.11
CA MET A 52 4.67 5.32 -2.35
C MET A 52 5.09 5.67 -3.78
N ALA A 53 4.26 5.36 -4.78
CA ALA A 53 4.52 5.75 -6.17
C ALA A 53 4.55 7.28 -6.35
N ARG A 54 3.69 8.02 -5.63
CA ARG A 54 3.69 9.49 -5.63
C ARG A 54 4.97 10.06 -5.01
N LEU A 55 5.45 9.49 -3.91
CA LEU A 55 6.73 9.85 -3.30
C LEU A 55 7.90 9.61 -4.28
N GLN A 56 7.91 8.46 -4.97
CA GLN A 56 8.89 8.18 -6.02
C GLN A 56 8.87 9.23 -7.13
N GLY A 57 7.68 9.57 -7.62
CA GLY A 57 7.51 10.61 -8.65
C GLY A 57 7.99 11.98 -8.20
N ARG A 58 7.73 12.36 -6.94
CA ARG A 58 8.20 13.62 -6.36
C ARG A 58 9.72 13.67 -6.23
N LEU A 59 10.35 12.58 -5.80
CA LEU A 59 11.80 12.45 -5.73
C LEU A 59 12.43 12.52 -7.13
N GLY A 60 11.84 11.83 -8.11
CA GLY A 60 12.25 11.93 -9.52
C GLY A 60 12.13 13.35 -10.08
N ALA A 61 11.04 14.07 -9.75
CA ALA A 61 10.88 15.47 -10.11
C ALA A 61 11.95 16.36 -9.45
N ALA A 62 12.27 16.15 -8.17
CA ALA A 62 13.32 16.89 -7.48
C ALA A 62 14.69 16.67 -8.14
N LEU A 63 15.00 15.43 -8.52
CA LEU A 63 16.20 15.08 -9.26
C LEU A 63 16.25 15.77 -10.63
N ALA A 64 15.13 15.81 -11.36
CA ALA A 64 15.05 16.50 -12.65
C ALA A 64 15.26 18.02 -12.52
N GLU A 65 14.67 18.65 -11.50
CA GLU A 65 14.88 20.07 -11.19
C GLU A 65 16.34 20.34 -10.79
N SER A 66 16.95 19.47 -9.98
CA SER A 66 18.36 19.58 -9.60
C SER A 66 19.30 19.48 -10.82
N ASN A 67 19.02 18.58 -11.77
CA ASN A 67 19.76 18.49 -13.03
C ASN A 67 19.66 19.75 -13.88
N ARG A 68 18.54 20.48 -13.79
CA ARG A 68 18.34 21.78 -14.44
C ARG A 68 18.93 22.95 -13.63
N SER A 69 19.67 22.67 -12.56
CA SER A 69 20.17 23.66 -11.60
C SER A 69 19.08 24.46 -10.88
N ASN A 70 17.83 23.97 -10.88
CA ASN A 70 16.70 24.56 -10.16
C ASN A 70 16.66 24.06 -8.70
N TYR A 71 17.74 24.30 -7.96
CA TYR A 71 17.96 23.73 -6.62
C TYR A 71 16.90 24.15 -5.59
N GLU A 72 16.38 25.37 -5.67
CA GLU A 72 15.31 25.82 -4.77
C GLU A 72 14.01 25.04 -5.02
N ARG A 73 13.68 24.74 -6.28
CA ARG A 73 12.51 23.92 -6.60
C ARG A 73 12.70 22.48 -6.16
N ALA A 74 13.90 21.93 -6.37
CA ALA A 74 14.27 20.61 -5.87
C ALA A 74 14.19 20.55 -4.34
N ARG A 75 14.62 21.59 -3.62
CA ARG A 75 14.52 21.70 -2.15
C ARG A 75 13.08 21.65 -1.66
N GLN A 76 12.17 22.37 -2.30
CA GLN A 76 10.75 22.35 -1.95
C GLN A 76 10.14 20.96 -2.16
N LEU A 77 10.44 20.33 -3.29
CA LEU A 77 9.98 18.97 -3.59
C LEU A 77 10.53 17.95 -2.58
N MET A 78 11.81 18.05 -2.22
CA MET A 78 12.42 17.18 -1.21
C MET A 78 11.87 17.41 0.19
N THR A 79 11.58 18.65 0.56
CA THR A 79 10.94 18.96 1.85
C THR A 79 9.61 18.23 1.94
N GLY A 80 8.77 18.34 0.90
CA GLY A 80 7.50 17.62 0.83
C GLY A 80 7.67 16.10 0.80
N PHE A 81 8.67 15.59 0.07
CA PHE A 81 8.99 14.15 0.05
C PHE A 81 9.30 13.62 1.46
N PHE A 82 10.20 14.29 2.20
CA PHE A 82 10.57 13.83 3.54
C PHE A 82 9.41 13.93 4.54
N SER A 83 8.57 14.98 4.45
CA SER A 83 7.38 15.11 5.30
C SER A 83 6.37 13.97 5.07
N GLU A 84 6.06 13.65 3.81
CA GLU A 84 5.12 12.57 3.48
C GLU A 84 5.72 11.18 3.78
N LEU A 85 7.02 10.98 3.52
CA LEU A 85 7.71 9.73 3.86
C LEU A 85 7.67 9.48 5.38
N GLN A 86 7.87 10.51 6.20
CA GLN A 86 7.79 10.39 7.65
C GLN A 86 6.39 9.99 8.13
N GLN A 87 5.34 10.53 7.51
CA GLN A 87 3.94 10.20 7.83
C GLN A 87 3.60 8.75 7.49
N ASN A 88 4.16 8.23 6.40
CA ASN A 88 3.84 6.90 5.88
C ASN A 88 4.77 5.79 6.35
N LEU A 89 5.87 6.11 7.04
CA LEU A 89 6.86 5.14 7.51
C LEU A 89 6.24 4.03 8.37
N GLY A 90 5.25 4.38 9.20
CA GLY A 90 4.57 3.41 10.08
C GLY A 90 3.69 2.39 9.34
N GLN A 91 3.29 2.69 8.10
CA GLN A 91 2.43 1.83 7.28
C GLN A 91 3.25 0.80 6.46
N VAL A 92 4.57 1.00 6.35
CA VAL A 92 5.48 0.08 5.66
C VAL A 92 5.54 -1.23 6.45
N GLN A 93 5.03 -2.33 5.90
CA GLN A 93 4.94 -3.61 6.60
C GLN A 93 6.28 -4.34 6.70
N ASP A 94 7.10 -4.29 5.64
CA ASP A 94 8.42 -4.92 5.58
C ASP A 94 9.43 -4.20 6.51
N PRO A 95 9.98 -4.87 7.54
CA PRO A 95 10.95 -4.28 8.45
C PRO A 95 12.24 -3.80 7.76
N ALA A 96 12.72 -4.52 6.75
CA ALA A 96 13.95 -4.16 6.04
C ALA A 96 13.73 -2.88 5.20
N ALA A 97 12.62 -2.83 4.46
CA ALA A 97 12.19 -1.62 3.76
C ALA A 97 12.04 -0.43 4.71
N ARG A 98 11.38 -0.64 5.86
CA ARG A 98 11.16 0.42 6.86
C ARG A 98 12.48 0.96 7.41
N GLN A 99 13.44 0.09 7.70
CA GLN A 99 14.76 0.50 8.17
C GLN A 99 15.53 1.31 7.11
N GLU A 100 15.45 0.92 5.84
CA GLU A 100 16.07 1.69 4.76
C GLU A 100 15.42 3.05 4.56
N LEU A 101 14.09 3.12 4.56
CA LEU A 101 13.38 4.39 4.51
C LEU A 101 13.70 5.30 5.71
N GLN A 102 13.89 4.72 6.89
CA GLN A 102 14.33 5.47 8.07
C GLN A 102 15.75 6.02 7.89
N THR A 103 16.66 5.26 7.28
CA THR A 103 18.01 5.72 6.94
C THR A 103 17.98 6.83 5.87
N ILE A 104 17.03 6.77 4.94
CA ILE A 104 16.78 7.86 3.99
C ILE A 104 16.29 9.13 4.71
N LEU A 105 15.36 9.00 5.66
CA LEU A 105 14.85 10.13 6.44
C LEU A 105 15.93 10.83 7.28
N GLN A 106 16.92 10.09 7.78
CA GLN A 106 18.04 10.66 8.52
C GLN A 106 18.92 11.60 7.66
N GLN A 107 18.90 11.43 6.34
CA GLN A 107 19.65 12.29 5.40
C GLN A 107 18.90 13.59 5.06
N ARG A 108 17.70 13.83 5.61
CA ARG A 108 16.87 15.00 5.30
C ARG A 108 17.64 16.30 5.43
N ASP A 109 18.22 16.56 6.60
CA ASP A 109 18.79 17.87 6.90
C ASP A 109 20.05 18.13 6.07
N GLU A 110 20.86 17.10 5.81
CA GLU A 110 22.00 17.13 4.89
C GLU A 110 21.53 17.51 3.47
N ILE A 111 20.56 16.78 2.92
CA ILE A 111 20.04 17.00 1.56
C ILE A 111 19.43 18.40 1.40
N ILE A 112 18.60 18.81 2.36
CA ILE A 112 17.97 20.14 2.32
C ILE A 112 19.04 21.24 2.41
N THR A 113 20.07 21.05 3.24
CA THR A 113 21.19 22.00 3.33
C THR A 113 21.94 22.09 2.01
N MET A 114 22.36 20.98 1.41
CA MET A 114 23.06 20.96 0.11
C MET A 114 22.23 21.65 -0.99
N LEU A 115 20.93 21.36 -1.07
CA LEU A 115 20.03 21.99 -2.03
C LEU A 115 19.87 23.49 -1.78
N SER A 116 19.75 23.91 -0.51
CA SER A 116 19.66 25.34 -0.17
C SER A 116 20.93 26.13 -0.51
N ARG A 117 22.08 25.46 -0.51
CA ARG A 117 23.38 26.03 -0.91
C ARG A 117 23.65 25.91 -2.40
N ALA A 118 22.73 25.33 -3.18
CA ALA A 118 22.89 25.06 -4.60
C ALA A 118 24.15 24.25 -4.93
N GLU A 119 24.52 23.30 -4.06
CA GLU A 119 25.69 22.46 -4.24
C GLU A 119 25.45 21.46 -5.39
N PRO A 120 26.29 21.42 -6.44
CA PRO A 120 26.07 20.54 -7.59
C PRO A 120 26.03 19.04 -7.22
N GLU A 121 26.75 18.66 -6.17
CA GLU A 121 26.80 17.30 -5.61
C GLU A 121 25.43 16.81 -5.14
N SER A 122 24.51 17.73 -4.82
CA SER A 122 23.14 17.40 -4.44
C SER A 122 22.42 16.55 -5.50
N THR A 123 22.68 16.77 -6.79
CA THR A 123 22.08 15.99 -7.88
C THR A 123 22.49 14.52 -7.81
N GLN A 124 23.79 14.25 -7.60
CA GLN A 124 24.30 12.88 -7.47
C GLN A 124 23.76 12.23 -6.20
N ARG A 125 23.67 12.99 -5.10
CA ARG A 125 23.09 12.50 -3.86
C ARG A 125 21.61 12.14 -4.01
N LEU A 126 20.82 12.95 -4.71
CA LEU A 126 19.41 12.68 -5.03
C LEU A 126 19.25 11.44 -5.91
N MET A 127 20.14 11.22 -6.88
CA MET A 127 20.13 10.00 -7.70
C MET A 127 20.33 8.74 -6.85
N LEU A 128 21.32 8.76 -5.93
CA LEU A 128 21.55 7.64 -5.01
C LEU A 128 20.34 7.39 -4.11
N LEU A 129 19.71 8.47 -3.63
CA LEU A 129 18.53 8.41 -2.78
C LEU A 129 17.32 7.84 -3.53
N TYR A 130 17.16 8.19 -4.82
CA TYR A 130 16.15 7.61 -5.71
C TYR A 130 16.32 6.10 -5.87
N THR A 131 17.54 5.63 -6.17
CA THR A 131 17.81 4.20 -6.34
C THR A 131 17.57 3.42 -5.05
N ARG A 132 18.00 3.96 -3.89
CA ARG A 132 17.75 3.34 -2.59
C ARG A 132 16.27 3.28 -2.24
N TYR A 133 15.54 4.37 -2.49
CA TYR A 133 14.09 4.41 -2.28
C TYR A 133 13.39 3.35 -3.15
N PHE A 134 13.75 3.28 -4.43
CA PHE A 134 13.18 2.29 -5.35
C PHE A 134 13.46 0.85 -4.89
N ALA A 135 14.70 0.51 -4.55
CA ALA A 135 15.05 -0.82 -4.03
C ALA A 135 14.36 -1.15 -2.69
N ALA A 136 14.11 -0.13 -1.86
CA ALA A 136 13.35 -0.30 -0.62
C ALA A 136 11.85 -0.52 -0.87
N MET A 137 11.29 -0.07 -1.99
CA MET A 137 9.86 -0.23 -2.31
C MET A 137 9.56 -1.38 -3.27
N ASP A 138 10.54 -1.85 -4.04
CA ASP A 138 10.43 -3.00 -4.93
C ASP A 138 11.09 -4.24 -4.31
N PRO A 139 10.33 -5.11 -3.62
CA PRO A 139 10.88 -6.35 -3.05
C PRO A 139 11.30 -7.36 -4.12
N VAL A 140 10.72 -7.33 -5.34
CA VAL A 140 11.07 -8.25 -6.44
C VAL A 140 12.49 -7.95 -6.94
N GLY A 141 12.89 -6.66 -6.92
CA GLY A 141 14.26 -6.23 -7.20
C GLY A 141 15.31 -6.74 -6.20
N ARG A 142 14.90 -7.26 -5.04
CA ARG A 142 15.81 -7.85 -4.04
C ARG A 142 16.04 -9.35 -4.21
N GLU A 143 15.20 -10.03 -5.00
CA GLU A 143 15.18 -11.50 -5.11
C GLU A 143 15.72 -12.08 -6.44
N ALA A 144 16.07 -11.28 -7.46
CA ALA A 144 16.62 -11.82 -8.72
C ALA A 144 18.11 -11.44 -8.90
N PRO A 145 19.04 -12.39 -9.21
CA PRO A 145 18.84 -13.67 -9.89
C PRO A 145 19.38 -14.89 -9.09
N THR A 146 18.57 -15.53 -8.25
CA THR A 146 18.85 -16.92 -7.80
C THR A 146 18.02 -17.95 -8.57
N ALA A 147 17.02 -17.51 -9.33
CA ALA A 147 16.15 -18.35 -10.17
C ALA A 147 16.77 -18.78 -11.52
N LEU A 148 18.08 -18.63 -11.70
CA LEU A 148 18.85 -19.28 -12.77
C LEU A 148 19.77 -20.33 -12.16
N THR A 149 19.26 -21.18 -11.27
CA THR A 149 19.89 -22.48 -11.05
C THR A 149 19.49 -23.34 -12.25
N PRO A 150 20.41 -23.68 -13.19
CA PRO A 150 20.07 -24.60 -14.27
C PRO A 150 19.63 -25.92 -13.62
N SER A 151 18.43 -26.38 -13.96
CA SER A 151 17.97 -27.70 -13.55
C SER A 151 19.03 -28.74 -13.95
N PRO A 152 19.49 -29.61 -13.02
CA PRO A 152 20.44 -30.65 -13.38
C PRO A 152 19.81 -31.55 -14.45
N PRO A 153 20.59 -32.03 -15.43
CA PRO A 153 20.08 -32.92 -16.45
C PRO A 153 19.52 -34.17 -15.77
N GLN A 154 18.27 -34.48 -16.05
CA GLN A 154 17.68 -35.75 -15.65
C GLN A 154 18.33 -36.83 -16.52
N GLY A 155 19.31 -37.52 -15.93
CA GLY A 155 19.90 -38.75 -16.45
C GLY A 155 19.12 -39.96 -15.99
#